data_AF-A0A496U4D9-F1
#
_entry.id   AF-A0A496U4D9-F1
#
_cell.length_a   1.000
_cell.length_b   1.000
_cell.length_c   1.000
_cell.angle_alpha   90.00
_cell.angle_beta   90.00
_cell.angle_gamma   90.00
#
_symmetry.space_group_name_H-M   'P 1'
#
loop_
_entity.id
_entity.type
_entity.pdbx_description
1 polymer ?
#
loop_
_entity_poly.entity_id
_entity_poly.type
_entity_poly.pdbx_seq_one_letter_code
_entity_poly.pdbx_strand_id
1 'polypeptide(L)'
;MTELQNLSKIILMIKSFKFFLLLLLFFLTFVSCESSKNFIDTLLSDYFPLETGIKWTYVDSSENEVAREVVRDTIIGNESAYVVEMGGEIELWGKNSDELSFYVKKILHRGDYTYTAEESFVPVLYLPPLDGYSSEDSTFKICLLLGDTAFYYRKLETGIKKIEGKRYRFHMSLYYENIGFEDSTTEFIERTYILAPDTGPVYIKVRRVVNQDTTVEEFNLLKFER
;
A
#
# COMPACT_ATOMS: atom_id res chain seq x y z
N MET A 1 7.89 60.91 42.28
CA MET A 1 8.28 59.57 42.79
C MET A 1 7.28 58.48 42.42
N THR A 2 5.99 58.81 42.29
CA THR A 2 4.88 57.92 41.91
C THR A 2 4.89 57.46 40.44
N GLU A 3 5.32 58.29 39.50
CA GLU A 3 5.38 57.91 38.07
C GLU A 3 6.46 56.85 37.76
N LEU A 4 7.63 56.94 38.39
CA LEU A 4 8.72 55.97 38.21
C LEU A 4 8.34 54.57 38.73
N GLN A 5 7.54 54.52 39.81
CA GLN A 5 7.02 53.28 40.39
C GLN A 5 5.92 52.65 39.54
N ASN A 6 5.12 53.45 38.82
CA ASN A 6 4.14 52.92 37.87
C ASN A 6 4.81 52.37 36.61
N LEU A 7 5.88 53.02 36.13
CA LEU A 7 6.65 52.54 34.99
C LEU A 7 7.32 51.18 35.28
N SER A 8 7.87 51.00 36.49
CA SER A 8 8.52 49.74 36.89
C SER A 8 7.54 48.58 36.99
N LYS A 9 6.30 48.82 37.46
CA LYS A 9 5.23 47.81 37.51
C LYS A 9 4.78 47.38 36.11
N ILE A 10 4.65 48.31 35.17
CA ILE A 10 4.27 48.02 33.77
C ILE A 10 5.35 47.16 33.10
N ILE A 11 6.63 47.49 33.28
CA ILE A 11 7.75 46.71 32.74
C ILE A 11 7.77 45.30 33.34
N LEU A 12 7.47 45.14 34.63
CA LEU A 12 7.39 43.84 35.29
C LEU A 12 6.22 42.99 34.74
N MET A 13 5.05 43.61 34.52
CA MET A 13 3.89 42.96 33.89
C MET A 13 4.18 42.48 32.46
N ILE A 14 4.86 43.30 31.65
CA ILE A 14 5.22 42.92 30.26
C ILE A 14 6.21 41.75 30.27
N LYS A 15 7.18 41.73 31.18
CA LYS A 15 8.11 40.60 31.34
C LYS A 15 7.39 39.32 31.77
N SER A 16 6.47 39.42 32.72
CA SER A 16 5.63 38.30 33.18
C SER A 16 4.73 37.75 32.06
N PHE A 17 4.14 38.64 31.25
CA PHE A 17 3.32 38.25 30.10
C PHE A 17 4.13 37.54 29.01
N LYS A 18 5.33 38.04 28.67
CA LYS A 18 6.24 37.37 27.72
C LYS A 18 6.68 36.00 28.23
N PHE A 19 6.96 35.87 29.52
CA PHE A 19 7.28 34.58 30.14
C PHE A 19 6.11 33.59 30.06
N PHE A 20 4.89 34.06 30.34
CA PHE A 20 3.68 33.25 30.22
C PHE A 20 3.42 32.82 28.77
N LEU A 21 3.62 33.71 27.79
CA LEU A 21 3.48 33.38 26.37
C LEU A 21 4.51 32.33 25.93
N LEU A 22 5.76 32.44 26.40
CA LEU A 22 6.81 31.46 26.11
C LEU A 22 6.48 30.10 26.73
N LEU A 23 5.96 30.09 27.96
CA LEU A 23 5.54 28.87 28.66
C LEU A 23 4.35 28.21 27.96
N LEU A 24 3.38 29.00 27.50
CA LEU A 24 2.24 28.53 26.72
C LEU A 24 2.69 27.94 25.38
N LEU A 25 3.61 28.59 24.68
CA LEU A 25 4.18 28.09 23.42
C LEU A 25 4.92 26.76 23.64
N PHE A 26 5.71 26.66 24.72
CA PHE A 26 6.39 25.43 25.10
C PHE A 26 5.40 24.32 25.49
N PHE A 27 4.32 24.66 26.18
CA PHE A 27 3.27 23.70 26.54
C PHE A 27 2.50 23.22 25.30
N LEU A 28 2.20 24.11 24.35
CA LEU A 28 1.54 23.77 23.09
C LEU A 28 2.43 22.88 22.19
N THR A 29 3.75 23.10 22.17
CA THR A 29 4.67 22.21 21.44
C THR A 29 4.84 20.86 22.13
N PHE A 30 4.84 20.80 23.47
CA PHE A 30 4.88 19.52 24.20
C PHE A 30 3.59 18.72 24.07
N VAL A 31 2.42 19.36 24.17
CA VAL A 31 1.10 18.69 24.01
C VAL A 31 0.91 18.19 22.58
N SER A 32 1.43 18.90 21.57
CA SER A 32 1.42 18.42 20.18
C SER A 32 2.36 17.23 19.95
N CYS A 33 3.35 17.02 20.82
CA CYS A 33 4.31 15.91 20.73
C CYS A 33 3.77 14.62 21.40
N GLU A 34 2.86 14.74 22.37
CA GLU A 34 2.17 13.57 22.92
C GLU A 34 1.00 13.10 22.04
N SER A 35 0.32 14.00 21.33
CA SER A 35 -0.72 13.59 20.37
C SER A 35 -0.13 12.90 19.13
N SER A 36 1.12 13.23 18.75
CA SER A 36 1.81 12.60 17.62
C SER A 36 2.33 11.19 17.92
N LYS A 37 2.53 10.80 19.19
CA LYS A 37 2.92 9.42 19.54
C LYS A 37 1.90 8.38 19.03
N ASN A 38 0.60 8.68 19.10
CA ASN A 38 -0.42 7.76 18.59
C ASN A 38 -0.46 7.67 17.05
N PHE A 39 0.13 8.63 16.33
CA PHE A 39 0.19 8.67 14.87
C PHE A 39 1.51 8.09 14.32
N ILE A 40 2.62 8.29 15.03
CA ILE A 40 3.95 7.84 14.63
C ILE A 40 4.15 6.34 14.92
N ASP A 41 3.45 5.76 15.90
CA ASP A 41 3.57 4.34 16.27
C ASP A 41 2.80 3.38 15.33
N THR A 42 2.46 3.79 14.11
CA THR A 42 1.65 3.01 13.16
C THR A 42 2.46 2.81 11.88
N LEU A 43 3.25 1.74 11.80
CA LEU A 43 4.08 1.42 10.63
C LEU A 43 3.36 0.44 9.71
N LEU A 44 3.70 0.40 8.41
CA LEU A 44 3.18 -0.64 7.50
C LEU A 44 3.50 -2.03 8.00
N SER A 45 4.67 -2.20 8.62
CA SER A 45 5.09 -3.46 9.22
C SER A 45 4.03 -4.02 10.16
N ASP A 46 3.24 -3.16 10.80
CA ASP A 46 2.19 -3.60 11.71
C ASP A 46 1.00 -4.13 10.90
N TYR A 47 0.60 -3.43 9.84
CA TYR A 47 -0.62 -3.71 9.06
C TYR A 47 -0.44 -4.74 7.94
N PHE A 48 0.78 -4.81 7.39
CA PHE A 48 1.18 -5.70 6.32
C PHE A 48 2.67 -6.09 6.52
N PRO A 49 2.98 -6.88 7.56
CA PRO A 49 4.36 -7.22 7.89
C PRO A 49 5.00 -8.00 6.76
N LEU A 50 6.00 -7.44 6.10
CA LEU A 50 6.80 -8.14 5.09
C LEU A 50 8.20 -8.37 5.66
N GLU A 51 8.39 -9.55 6.23
CA GLU A 51 9.68 -10.04 6.72
C GLU A 51 9.79 -11.52 6.38
N THR A 52 10.94 -11.94 5.86
CA THR A 52 11.17 -13.34 5.48
C THR A 52 10.93 -14.27 6.66
N GLY A 53 10.18 -15.36 6.42
CA GLY A 53 9.77 -16.34 7.43
C GLY A 53 8.42 -16.06 8.08
N ILE A 54 7.79 -14.91 7.83
CA ILE A 54 6.42 -14.67 8.27
C ILE A 54 5.45 -15.54 7.47
N LYS A 55 4.57 -16.23 8.19
CA LYS A 55 3.52 -17.08 7.64
C LYS A 55 2.16 -16.73 8.24
N TRP A 56 1.15 -16.70 7.39
CA TRP A 56 -0.24 -16.59 7.78
C TRP A 56 -1.01 -17.78 7.22
N THR A 57 -1.82 -18.42 8.05
CA THR A 57 -2.68 -19.52 7.61
C THR A 57 -4.13 -19.03 7.56
N TYR A 58 -4.81 -19.36 6.46
CA TYR A 58 -6.17 -18.94 6.14
C TYR A 58 -7.03 -20.12 5.73
N VAL A 59 -8.33 -20.03 5.98
CA VAL A 59 -9.31 -21.00 5.46
C VAL A 59 -9.94 -20.43 4.19
N ASP A 60 -9.99 -21.24 3.13
CA ASP A 60 -10.69 -20.90 1.88
C ASP A 60 -12.19 -21.18 1.93
N SER A 61 -12.89 -20.85 0.85
CA SER A 61 -14.35 -21.07 0.73
C SER A 61 -14.76 -22.54 0.76
N SER A 62 -13.82 -23.46 0.58
CA SER A 62 -14.00 -24.91 0.62
C SER A 62 -13.48 -25.55 1.91
N GLU A 63 -13.19 -24.73 2.93
CA GLU A 63 -12.66 -25.15 4.23
C GLU A 63 -11.23 -25.74 4.18
N ASN A 64 -10.48 -25.51 3.10
CA ASN A 64 -9.08 -25.93 3.03
C ASN A 64 -8.16 -24.89 3.67
N GLU A 65 -7.09 -25.37 4.31
CA GLU A 65 -6.01 -24.51 4.79
C GLU A 65 -5.13 -24.03 3.64
N VAL A 66 -4.98 -22.71 3.53
CA VAL A 66 -4.10 -22.04 2.58
C VAL A 66 -3.10 -21.20 3.37
N ALA A 67 -1.81 -21.39 3.12
CA ALA A 67 -0.77 -20.57 3.71
C ALA A 67 -0.38 -19.43 2.75
N ARG A 68 -0.21 -18.23 3.32
CA ARG A 68 0.54 -17.12 2.72
C ARG A 68 1.86 -16.99 3.46
N GLU A 69 2.98 -17.00 2.76
CA GLU A 69 4.30 -16.99 3.39
C GLU A 69 5.23 -16.01 2.68
N VAL A 70 5.97 -15.21 3.45
CA VAL A 70 7.08 -14.41 2.95
C VAL A 70 8.30 -15.33 2.87
N VAL A 71 8.49 -15.97 1.72
CA VAL A 71 9.41 -17.11 1.56
C VAL A 71 10.87 -16.67 1.59
N ARG A 72 11.18 -15.56 0.91
CA ARG A 72 12.56 -15.07 0.77
C ARG A 72 12.62 -13.63 0.30
N ASP A 73 13.82 -13.09 0.42
CA ASP A 73 14.23 -11.86 -0.22
C ASP A 73 14.68 -12.12 -1.67
N THR A 74 14.47 -11.14 -2.54
CA THR A 74 15.02 -11.15 -3.91
C THR A 74 15.37 -9.73 -4.36
N ILE A 75 16.06 -9.65 -5.50
CA ILE A 75 16.33 -8.39 -6.20
C ILE A 75 15.72 -8.51 -7.59
N ILE A 76 14.91 -7.53 -7.98
CA ILE A 76 14.33 -7.43 -9.32
C ILE A 76 14.80 -6.11 -9.94
N GLY A 77 15.59 -6.21 -11.01
CA GLY A 77 16.31 -5.05 -11.54
C GLY A 77 17.30 -4.51 -10.48
N ASN A 78 17.07 -3.28 -10.02
CA ASN A 78 17.86 -2.62 -8.98
C ASN A 78 17.10 -2.46 -7.65
N GLU A 79 15.92 -3.07 -7.53
CA GLU A 79 15.07 -2.92 -6.37
C GLU A 79 15.02 -4.21 -5.55
N SER A 80 15.12 -4.06 -4.23
CA SER A 80 14.96 -5.18 -3.30
C SER A 80 13.48 -5.49 -3.12
N ALA A 81 13.13 -6.77 -3.06
CA ALA A 81 11.75 -7.22 -2.93
C ALA A 81 11.61 -8.43 -2.00
N TYR A 82 10.40 -8.63 -1.51
CA TYR A 82 9.94 -9.83 -0.82
C TYR A 82 9.19 -10.73 -1.81
N VAL A 83 9.54 -12.01 -1.81
CA VAL A 83 8.77 -13.06 -2.49
C VAL A 83 7.72 -13.57 -1.51
N VAL A 84 6.45 -13.42 -1.87
CA VAL A 84 5.33 -13.90 -1.06
C VAL A 84 4.58 -14.96 -1.85
N GLU A 85 4.42 -16.13 -1.27
CA GLU A 85 3.71 -17.26 -1.88
C GLU A 85 2.33 -17.42 -1.23
N MET A 86 1.30 -17.68 -2.03
CA MET A 86 -0.04 -18.05 -1.53
C MET A 86 -0.73 -18.97 -2.52
N GLY A 87 -1.09 -20.20 -2.09
CA GLY A 87 -1.84 -21.13 -2.95
C GLY A 87 -1.15 -21.46 -4.28
N GLY A 88 0.18 -21.42 -4.33
CA GLY A 88 0.98 -21.61 -5.55
C GLY A 88 1.17 -20.36 -6.41
N GLU A 89 0.49 -19.25 -6.09
CA GLU A 89 0.76 -17.94 -6.71
C GLU A 89 1.95 -17.24 -6.02
N ILE A 90 2.71 -16.48 -6.80
CA ILE A 90 3.83 -15.67 -6.31
C ILE A 90 3.50 -14.19 -6.48
N GLU A 91 3.54 -13.47 -5.38
CA GLU A 91 3.52 -12.01 -5.32
C GLU A 91 4.92 -11.48 -5.02
N LEU A 92 5.24 -10.33 -5.61
CA LEU A 92 6.50 -9.63 -5.37
C LEU A 92 6.19 -8.24 -4.82
N TRP A 93 6.67 -7.97 -3.61
CA TRP A 93 6.42 -6.71 -2.90
C TRP A 93 7.72 -5.96 -2.68
N GLY A 94 7.75 -4.66 -2.99
CA GLY A 94 8.93 -3.83 -2.84
C GLY A 94 9.36 -3.68 -1.37
N LYS A 95 10.66 -3.62 -1.13
CA LYS A 95 11.23 -3.29 0.19
C LYS A 95 11.37 -1.78 0.36
N ASN A 96 10.26 -1.08 0.46
CA ASN A 96 10.25 0.36 0.72
C ASN A 96 9.72 0.63 2.14
N SER A 97 10.31 1.60 2.84
CA SER A 97 9.90 1.98 4.20
C SER A 97 8.69 2.91 4.23
N ASP A 98 8.43 3.61 3.12
CA ASP A 98 7.49 4.74 3.08
C ASP A 98 6.18 4.39 2.34
N GLU A 99 6.18 3.26 1.65
CA GLU A 99 5.05 2.76 0.87
C GLU A 99 5.09 1.24 0.72
N LEU A 100 3.93 0.65 0.49
CA LEU A 100 3.77 -0.68 -0.06
C LEU A 100 3.76 -0.56 -1.58
N SER A 101 4.68 -1.24 -2.26
CA SER A 101 4.77 -1.24 -3.72
C SER A 101 4.59 -2.68 -4.25
N PHE A 102 3.77 -2.85 -5.27
CA PHE A 102 3.49 -4.14 -5.89
C PHE A 102 4.23 -4.26 -7.22
N TYR A 103 4.91 -5.39 -7.45
CA TYR A 103 5.60 -5.61 -8.71
C TYR A 103 4.63 -5.99 -9.82
N VAL A 104 4.72 -5.26 -10.92
CA VAL A 104 3.95 -5.51 -12.14
C VAL A 104 4.93 -5.87 -13.25
N LYS A 105 4.71 -7.04 -13.86
CA LYS A 105 5.39 -7.46 -15.08
C LYS A 105 4.38 -7.90 -16.12
N LYS A 106 4.45 -7.29 -17.31
CA LYS A 106 3.65 -7.68 -18.47
C LYS A 106 4.53 -7.91 -19.67
N ILE A 107 4.45 -9.12 -20.20
CA ILE A 107 5.14 -9.57 -21.40
C ILE A 107 4.06 -9.80 -22.46
N LEU A 108 4.27 -9.21 -23.63
CA LEU A 108 3.48 -9.46 -24.82
C LEU A 108 4.20 -10.50 -25.68
N HIS A 109 3.44 -11.38 -26.29
CA HIS A 109 3.96 -12.46 -27.13
C HIS A 109 3.60 -12.22 -28.60
N ARG A 110 4.51 -12.60 -29.50
CA ARG A 110 4.30 -12.62 -30.95
C ARG A 110 5.08 -13.79 -31.54
N GLY A 111 4.40 -14.90 -31.81
CA GLY A 111 5.04 -16.17 -32.10
C GLY A 111 6.05 -16.52 -30.99
N ASP A 112 7.29 -16.82 -31.38
CA ASP A 112 8.37 -17.15 -30.46
C ASP A 112 9.06 -15.91 -29.83
N TYR A 113 8.60 -14.70 -30.16
CA TYR A 113 9.19 -13.46 -29.67
C TYR A 113 8.38 -12.87 -28.53
N THR A 114 9.10 -12.27 -27.59
CA THR A 114 8.51 -11.62 -26.41
C THR A 114 8.94 -10.17 -26.31
N TYR A 115 8.02 -9.32 -25.87
CA TYR A 115 8.29 -7.92 -25.56
C TYR A 115 7.82 -7.59 -24.14
N THR A 116 8.72 -7.11 -23.28
CA THR A 116 8.34 -6.64 -21.94
C THR A 116 7.68 -5.27 -22.04
N ALA A 117 6.35 -5.24 -21.96
CA ALA A 117 5.59 -4.00 -21.96
C ALA A 117 5.74 -3.24 -20.64
N GLU A 118 5.72 -3.92 -19.49
CA GLU A 118 5.95 -3.30 -18.19
C GLU A 118 6.76 -4.23 -17.29
N GLU A 119 7.63 -3.63 -16.50
CA GLU A 119 8.42 -4.28 -15.47
C GLU A 119 8.82 -3.22 -14.46
N SER A 120 8.02 -3.05 -13.40
CA SER A 120 8.22 -2.01 -12.38
C SER A 120 7.50 -2.34 -11.07
N PHE A 121 8.01 -1.78 -9.97
CA PHE A 121 7.24 -1.69 -8.72
C PHE A 121 6.34 -0.47 -8.79
N VAL A 122 5.05 -0.67 -8.54
CA VAL A 122 4.05 0.40 -8.56
C VAL A 122 3.59 0.64 -7.12
N PRO A 123 3.61 1.88 -6.61
CA PRO A 123 3.12 2.19 -5.27
C PRO A 123 1.62 1.92 -5.16
N VAL A 124 1.21 1.19 -4.12
CA VAL A 124 -0.19 0.83 -3.89
C VAL A 124 -0.75 1.35 -2.57
N LEU A 125 0.09 1.67 -1.58
CA LEU A 125 -0.35 2.25 -0.31
C LEU A 125 0.79 3.03 0.35
N TYR A 126 0.60 4.32 0.63
CA TYR A 126 1.55 5.13 1.40
C TYR A 126 1.38 4.98 2.91
N LEU A 127 2.42 5.38 3.64
CA LEU A 127 2.52 5.21 5.09
C LEU A 127 2.63 6.52 5.87
N PRO A 128 2.07 6.55 7.10
CA PRO A 128 1.16 5.55 7.69
C PRO A 128 -0.19 5.48 6.92
N PRO A 129 -0.99 4.41 7.07
CA PRO A 129 -2.26 4.30 6.36
C PRO A 129 -3.22 5.45 6.75
N LEU A 130 -3.58 6.30 5.79
CA LEU A 130 -4.45 7.45 6.00
C LEU A 130 -5.90 7.09 5.66
N ASP A 131 -6.81 7.26 6.61
CA ASP A 131 -8.24 6.96 6.39
C ASP A 131 -8.81 7.77 5.23
N GLY A 132 -9.45 7.09 4.28
CA GLY A 132 -10.04 7.70 3.09
C GLY A 132 -9.05 7.99 1.97
N TYR A 133 -7.76 7.61 2.13
CA TYR A 133 -6.79 7.75 1.04
C TYR A 133 -7.20 6.88 -0.16
N SER A 134 -7.05 7.43 -1.35
CA SER A 134 -7.21 6.73 -2.62
C SER A 134 -6.19 7.24 -3.63
N SER A 135 -5.71 6.36 -4.50
CA SER A 135 -4.84 6.72 -5.60
C SER A 135 -5.30 6.08 -6.90
N GLU A 136 -4.95 6.73 -8.00
CA GLU A 136 -5.08 6.19 -9.34
C GLU A 136 -3.75 6.43 -10.07
N ASP A 137 -3.24 5.38 -10.71
CA ASP A 137 -2.06 5.42 -11.54
C ASP A 137 -2.37 4.71 -12.87
N SER A 138 -1.88 5.24 -13.99
CA SER A 138 -2.07 4.60 -15.28
C SER A 138 -0.87 4.77 -16.18
N THR A 139 -0.66 3.78 -17.05
CA THR A 139 0.41 3.82 -18.04
C THR A 139 -0.12 3.33 -19.38
N PHE A 140 0.42 3.91 -20.45
CA PHE A 140 0.11 3.54 -21.82
C PHE A 140 1.42 3.45 -22.61
N LYS A 141 1.57 2.38 -23.39
CA LYS A 141 2.76 2.14 -24.21
C LYS A 141 2.37 1.63 -25.59
N ILE A 142 3.14 2.09 -26.58
CA ILE A 142 3.10 1.57 -27.94
C ILE A 142 4.32 0.66 -28.09
N CYS A 143 4.05 -0.60 -28.43
CA CYS A 143 5.04 -1.66 -28.53
C CYS A 143 5.24 -1.99 -30.00
N LEU A 144 6.50 -2.02 -30.46
CA LEU A 144 6.87 -2.37 -31.83
C LEU A 144 7.73 -3.63 -31.80
N LEU A 145 7.25 -4.71 -32.42
CA LEU A 145 7.97 -5.98 -32.49
C LEU A 145 7.81 -6.57 -33.90
N LEU A 146 8.93 -6.81 -34.58
CA LEU A 146 8.97 -7.34 -35.95
C LEU A 146 8.14 -6.56 -36.99
N GLY A 147 7.94 -5.26 -36.77
CA GLY A 147 7.15 -4.40 -37.66
C GLY A 147 5.65 -4.36 -37.32
N ASP A 148 5.18 -5.23 -36.43
CA ASP A 148 3.83 -5.17 -35.88
C ASP A 148 3.77 -4.17 -34.72
N THR A 149 2.60 -3.55 -34.56
CA THR A 149 2.32 -2.61 -33.46
C THR A 149 1.32 -3.23 -32.50
N ALA A 150 1.59 -3.13 -31.20
CA ALA A 150 0.64 -3.42 -30.15
C ALA A 150 0.54 -2.27 -29.16
N PHE A 151 -0.62 -2.17 -28.53
CA PHE A 151 -0.89 -1.20 -27.48
C PHE A 151 -0.97 -1.94 -26.15
N TYR A 152 -0.37 -1.35 -25.12
CA TYR A 152 -0.49 -1.80 -23.75
C TYR A 152 -1.00 -0.65 -22.91
N TYR A 153 -2.05 -0.90 -22.14
CA TYR A 153 -2.59 0.02 -21.16
C TYR A 153 -2.75 -0.69 -19.81
N ARG A 154 -2.37 0.00 -18.74
CA ARG A 154 -2.67 -0.39 -17.37
C ARG A 154 -3.34 0.76 -16.64
N LYS A 155 -4.37 0.43 -15.85
CA LYS A 155 -4.92 1.29 -14.81
C LYS A 155 -4.81 0.58 -13.46
N LEU A 156 -4.26 1.25 -12.46
CA LEU A 156 -4.23 0.83 -11.06
C LEU A 156 -5.05 1.83 -10.25
N GLU A 157 -6.01 1.33 -9.48
CA GLU A 157 -6.77 2.12 -8.52
C GLU A 157 -6.59 1.50 -7.14
N THR A 158 -6.34 2.33 -6.14
CA THR A 158 -6.22 1.89 -4.76
C THR A 158 -7.06 2.77 -3.84
N GLY A 159 -7.48 2.20 -2.72
CA GLY A 159 -8.25 2.92 -1.72
C GLY A 159 -8.14 2.25 -0.36
N ILE A 160 -8.11 3.05 0.69
CA ILE A 160 -8.14 2.56 2.05
C ILE A 160 -9.20 3.27 2.87
N LYS A 161 -9.94 2.50 3.66
CA LYS A 161 -11.00 3.02 4.52
C LYS A 161 -10.96 2.34 5.87
N LYS A 162 -11.00 3.14 6.93
CA LYS A 162 -11.11 2.65 8.29
C LYS A 162 -12.45 1.94 8.49
N ILE A 163 -12.40 0.76 9.11
CA ILE A 163 -13.58 -0.04 9.42
C ILE A 163 -13.99 0.21 10.87
N GLU A 164 -13.14 -0.23 11.80
CA GLU A 164 -13.38 -0.17 13.23
C GLU A 164 -12.04 -0.23 13.97
N GLY A 165 -11.91 0.50 15.09
CA GLY A 165 -10.70 0.48 15.91
C GLY A 165 -9.45 0.85 15.11
N LYS A 166 -8.46 -0.05 15.07
CA LYS A 166 -7.25 0.07 14.25
C LYS A 166 -7.29 -0.87 13.03
N ARG A 167 -8.47 -1.13 12.44
CA ARG A 167 -8.60 -1.97 11.24
C ARG A 167 -8.96 -1.14 10.03
N TYR A 168 -8.32 -1.45 8.92
CA TYR A 168 -8.54 -0.79 7.63
C TYR A 168 -8.92 -1.80 6.56
N ARG A 169 -9.82 -1.41 5.68
CA ARG A 169 -10.06 -2.10 4.41
C ARG A 169 -9.17 -1.43 3.37
N PHE A 170 -8.22 -2.17 2.84
CA PHE A 170 -7.41 -1.76 1.70
C PHE A 170 -7.93 -2.46 0.44
N HIS A 171 -8.21 -1.71 -0.60
CA HIS A 171 -8.68 -2.19 -1.89
C HIS A 171 -7.71 -1.77 -2.98
N MET A 172 -7.45 -2.68 -3.92
CA MET A 172 -6.57 -2.50 -5.05
C MET A 172 -7.23 -3.13 -6.28
N SER A 173 -7.29 -2.40 -7.38
CA SER A 173 -7.87 -2.81 -8.65
C SER A 173 -6.84 -2.57 -9.75
N LEU A 174 -6.48 -3.62 -10.50
CA LEU A 174 -5.61 -3.54 -11.66
C LEU A 174 -6.38 -3.95 -12.90
N TYR A 175 -6.42 -3.05 -13.88
CA TYR A 175 -6.90 -3.29 -15.22
C TYR A 175 -5.72 -3.30 -16.18
N TYR A 176 -5.68 -4.30 -17.04
CA TYR A 176 -4.76 -4.39 -18.16
C TYR A 176 -5.55 -4.53 -19.45
N GLU A 177 -5.07 -3.88 -20.49
CA GLU A 177 -5.56 -4.05 -21.85
C GLU A 177 -4.36 -4.14 -22.78
N ASN A 178 -4.31 -5.20 -23.59
CA ASN A 178 -3.48 -5.24 -24.78
C ASN A 178 -4.35 -5.27 -26.02
N ILE A 179 -3.91 -4.59 -27.07
CA ILE A 179 -4.53 -4.62 -28.39
C ILE A 179 -3.43 -4.87 -29.41
N GLY A 180 -3.57 -5.90 -30.25
CA GLY A 180 -2.62 -6.23 -31.33
C GLY A 180 -1.99 -7.61 -31.18
N PHE A 181 -0.75 -7.74 -31.67
CA PHE A 181 0.08 -8.95 -31.85
C PHE A 181 -0.61 -10.27 -32.24
N GLU A 182 -1.45 -10.87 -31.41
CA GLU A 182 -2.17 -12.11 -31.73
C GLU A 182 -3.62 -12.02 -31.30
N ASP A 183 -3.88 -11.68 -30.04
CA ASP A 183 -5.23 -11.40 -29.53
C ASP A 183 -5.23 -10.15 -28.63
N SER A 184 -6.32 -9.39 -28.70
CA SER A 184 -6.59 -8.36 -27.71
C SER A 184 -7.03 -9.01 -26.42
N THR A 185 -6.31 -8.78 -25.34
CA THR A 185 -6.66 -9.28 -24.02
C THR A 185 -7.01 -8.15 -23.06
N THR A 186 -8.04 -8.39 -22.26
CA THR A 186 -8.36 -7.55 -21.10
C THR A 186 -8.27 -8.40 -19.86
N GLU A 187 -7.57 -7.90 -18.85
CA GLU A 187 -7.45 -8.57 -17.57
C GLU A 187 -7.80 -7.59 -16.46
N PHE A 188 -8.63 -8.03 -15.53
CA PHE A 188 -9.03 -7.27 -14.37
C PHE A 188 -8.75 -8.07 -13.10
N ILE A 189 -8.02 -7.47 -12.16
CA ILE A 189 -7.64 -8.08 -10.89
C ILE A 189 -8.00 -7.15 -9.75
N GLU A 190 -8.96 -7.55 -8.91
CA GLU A 190 -9.29 -6.88 -7.67
C GLU A 190 -8.70 -7.63 -6.49
N ARG A 191 -8.08 -6.92 -5.57
CA ARG A 191 -7.64 -7.43 -4.27
C ARG A 191 -8.20 -6.56 -3.17
N THR A 192 -8.79 -7.18 -2.16
CA THR A 192 -9.25 -6.51 -0.95
C THR A 192 -8.62 -7.17 0.26
N TYR A 193 -7.98 -6.36 1.10
CA TYR A 193 -7.38 -6.78 2.34
C TYR A 193 -8.11 -6.11 3.51
N ILE A 194 -8.34 -6.85 4.59
CA ILE A 194 -8.56 -6.23 5.91
C ILE A 194 -7.23 -6.25 6.63
N LEU A 195 -6.70 -5.08 6.92
CA LEU A 195 -5.41 -4.86 7.56
C LEU A 195 -5.61 -4.59 9.06
N ALA A 196 -4.79 -5.22 9.89
CA ALA A 196 -4.77 -5.01 11.33
C ALA A 196 -3.31 -4.99 11.85
N PRO A 197 -2.96 -4.09 12.79
CA PRO A 197 -1.58 -3.83 13.20
C PRO A 197 -0.91 -4.99 13.96
N ASP A 198 -1.71 -5.86 14.57
CA ASP A 198 -1.26 -6.97 15.41
C ASP A 198 -1.05 -8.27 14.61
N THR A 199 -1.81 -8.40 13.52
CA THR A 199 -2.01 -9.67 12.82
C THR A 199 -1.70 -9.60 11.33
N GLY A 200 -1.50 -8.40 10.77
CA GLY A 200 -1.31 -8.18 9.34
C GLY A 200 -2.61 -8.30 8.54
N PRO A 201 -2.57 -8.82 7.30
CA PRO A 201 -3.79 -9.07 6.53
C PRO A 201 -4.61 -10.20 7.16
N VAL A 202 -5.80 -9.89 7.67
CA VAL A 202 -6.71 -10.84 8.34
C VAL A 202 -7.81 -11.38 7.42
N TYR A 203 -8.09 -10.67 6.34
CA TYR A 203 -8.96 -11.13 5.28
C TYR A 203 -8.37 -10.76 3.93
N ILE A 204 -8.45 -11.68 2.98
CA ILE A 204 -8.01 -11.46 1.59
C ILE A 204 -9.14 -11.90 0.68
N LYS A 205 -9.56 -10.99 -0.21
CA LYS A 205 -10.39 -11.29 -1.36
C LYS A 205 -9.63 -10.98 -2.63
N VAL A 206 -9.43 -11.98 -3.49
CA VAL A 206 -8.90 -11.79 -4.83
C VAL A 206 -9.99 -12.13 -5.83
N ARG A 207 -10.15 -11.31 -6.85
CA ARG A 207 -11.02 -11.56 -8.00
C ARG A 207 -10.23 -11.29 -9.26
N ARG A 208 -10.10 -12.29 -10.13
CA ARG A 208 -9.46 -12.16 -11.45
C ARG A 208 -10.49 -12.41 -12.55
N VAL A 209 -10.39 -11.68 -13.66
CA VAL A 209 -11.23 -11.85 -14.85
C VAL A 209 -10.36 -11.62 -16.08
N VAL A 210 -10.43 -12.51 -17.07
CA VAL A 210 -9.65 -12.43 -18.32
C VAL A 210 -10.58 -12.58 -19.52
N ASN A 211 -10.53 -11.67 -20.49
CA ASN A 211 -11.15 -11.75 -21.82
C ASN A 211 -12.65 -12.07 -21.87
N GLN A 212 -13.52 -11.38 -21.13
CA GLN A 212 -14.97 -11.68 -21.03
C GLN A 212 -15.33 -13.14 -20.62
N ASP A 213 -14.37 -14.05 -20.60
CA ASP A 213 -14.46 -15.39 -20.06
C ASP A 213 -14.51 -15.27 -18.54
N THR A 214 -15.55 -15.87 -18.00
CA THR A 214 -16.01 -15.69 -16.62
C THR A 214 -15.23 -16.60 -15.69
N THR A 215 -13.91 -16.74 -15.85
CA THR A 215 -13.09 -17.40 -14.82
C THR A 215 -12.93 -16.42 -13.68
N VAL A 216 -13.98 -16.32 -12.86
CA VAL A 216 -14.00 -15.56 -11.63
C VAL A 216 -13.41 -16.46 -10.56
N GLU A 217 -12.10 -16.35 -10.37
CA GLU A 217 -11.46 -16.91 -9.21
C GLU A 217 -11.69 -15.95 -8.04
N GLU A 218 -12.68 -16.25 -7.22
CA GLU A 218 -12.95 -15.54 -5.97
C GLU A 218 -12.45 -16.37 -4.79
N PHE A 219 -11.36 -15.94 -4.17
CA PHE A 219 -10.86 -16.53 -2.94
C PHE A 219 -11.23 -15.63 -1.78
N ASN A 220 -11.98 -16.15 -0.81
CA ASN A 220 -12.27 -15.46 0.44
C ASN A 220 -11.51 -16.17 1.55
N LEU A 221 -10.48 -15.53 2.07
CA LEU A 221 -9.59 -16.11 3.05
C LEU A 221 -9.75 -15.39 4.39
N LEU A 222 -10.04 -16.15 5.44
CA LEU A 222 -10.07 -15.66 6.82
C LEU A 222 -8.88 -16.21 7.60
N LYS A 223 -8.10 -15.32 8.22
CA LYS A 223 -6.96 -15.70 9.05
C LYS A 223 -7.46 -16.36 10.34
N PHE A 224 -6.95 -17.55 10.67
CA PHE A 224 -7.36 -18.25 11.88
C PHE A 224 -6.31 -18.23 13.01
N GLU A 225 -5.01 -18.25 12.73
CA GLU A 225 -3.99 -18.28 13.80
C GLU A 225 -2.60 -17.76 13.33
N ARG A 226 -1.70 -17.55 14.29
CA ARG A 226 -0.28 -17.17 14.11
C ARG A 226 0.58 -18.19 14.87
#